data_AF-A0A252ARB2-F1
#
_entry.id   AF-A0A252ARB2-F1
#
_cell.length_a   1.000
_cell.length_b   1.000
_cell.length_c   1.000
_cell.angle_alpha   90.00
_cell.angle_beta   90.00
_cell.angle_gamma   90.00
#
_symmetry.space_group_name_H-M   'P 1'
#
loop_
_entity.id
_entity.type
_entity.pdbx_description
1 polymer ?
#
loop_
_entity_poly.entity_id
_entity_poly.type
_entity_poly.pdbx_seq_one_letter_code
_entity_poly.pdbx_strand_id
1 'polypeptide(L)'
;MIHDHNSQIEMLVNQLHYNNHIAPLSPSESLDVRADINTLYRLYDLQKIIRFFGQRYWEKETLDLGPIPGKLELENVAAHSFNVARCVPLLAPYFPWIDRARAIELALVHDEPEIVTGDKDPVGKDGQGSDTHAFNTARRLHKDLEERRALDALASGMRLTLRESYRTMFEELIEVSSEEALFVKALDKLQALVFVRLRKGGHITPDHVAFTIRYSRIGVHRFPPLQEHFKLVLRDLLEDVARSRPTEVQTFCEEAFIKLEGADQR
;
A
#
# COMPACT_ATOMS: atom_id res chain seq x y z
N MET A 1 36.06 -25.08 -23.36
CA MET A 1 35.05 -25.21 -22.30
C MET A 1 34.19 -23.96 -22.12
N ILE A 2 34.71 -22.72 -22.19
CA ILE A 2 33.87 -21.50 -22.07
C ILE A 2 32.91 -21.29 -23.27
N HIS A 3 33.30 -21.70 -24.49
CA HIS A 3 32.42 -21.62 -25.68
C HIS A 3 31.20 -22.57 -25.64
N ASP A 4 31.25 -23.64 -24.84
CA ASP A 4 30.20 -24.67 -24.80
C ASP A 4 29.00 -24.21 -23.95
N HIS A 5 29.24 -23.46 -22.86
CA HIS A 5 28.19 -22.96 -21.98
C HIS A 5 27.30 -21.91 -22.64
N ASN A 6 27.86 -20.96 -23.40
CA ASN A 6 27.05 -19.97 -24.12
C ASN A 6 26.18 -20.63 -25.19
N SER A 7 26.68 -21.67 -25.86
CA SER A 7 25.88 -22.44 -26.84
C SER A 7 24.70 -23.16 -26.18
N GLN A 8 24.91 -23.75 -25.00
CA GLN A 8 23.85 -24.44 -24.26
C GLN A 8 22.80 -23.47 -23.70
N ILE A 9 23.21 -22.29 -23.23
CA ILE A 9 22.30 -21.23 -22.79
C ILE A 9 21.43 -20.78 -23.95
N GLU A 10 22.03 -20.47 -25.11
CA GLU A 10 21.27 -20.06 -26.29
C GLU A 10 20.31 -21.17 -26.77
N MET A 11 20.69 -22.44 -26.68
CA MET A 11 19.78 -23.55 -26.98
C MET A 11 18.53 -23.56 -26.08
N LEU A 12 18.69 -23.24 -24.78
CA LEU A 12 17.59 -23.13 -23.83
C LEU A 12 16.74 -21.88 -24.09
N VAL A 13 17.36 -20.73 -24.36
CA VAL A 13 16.65 -19.48 -24.70
C VAL A 13 15.81 -19.67 -25.97
N ASN A 14 16.38 -20.32 -26.98
CA ASN A 14 15.68 -20.59 -28.24
C ASN A 14 14.49 -21.54 -28.11
N GLN A 15 14.30 -22.23 -26.97
CA GLN A 15 13.07 -22.99 -26.72
C GLN A 15 11.82 -22.09 -26.63
N LEU A 16 11.99 -20.79 -26.37
CA LEU A 16 10.91 -19.80 -26.36
C LEU A 16 10.63 -19.18 -27.75
N HIS A 17 11.42 -19.53 -28.77
CA HIS A 17 11.24 -18.97 -30.10
C HIS A 17 9.95 -19.49 -30.75
N TYR A 18 9.04 -18.57 -31.13
CA TYR A 18 7.78 -18.90 -31.77
C TYR A 18 7.61 -18.15 -33.10
N ASN A 19 7.72 -18.87 -34.22
CA ASN A 19 7.75 -18.29 -35.58
C ASN A 19 6.37 -18.17 -36.27
N ASN A 20 5.31 -18.70 -35.67
CA ASN A 20 3.98 -18.73 -36.28
C ASN A 20 3.09 -17.53 -35.91
N HIS A 21 3.65 -16.49 -35.29
CA HIS A 21 2.91 -15.26 -34.95
C HIS A 21 3.60 -14.03 -35.52
N ILE A 22 2.99 -13.43 -36.54
CA ILE A 22 3.35 -12.09 -37.01
C ILE A 22 2.51 -11.11 -36.19
N ALA A 23 3.07 -10.65 -35.06
CA ALA A 23 2.46 -9.56 -34.32
C ALA A 23 2.59 -8.27 -35.16
N PRO A 24 1.52 -7.46 -35.31
CA PRO A 24 1.55 -6.26 -36.15
C PRO A 24 2.59 -5.23 -35.68
N LEU A 25 2.92 -5.23 -34.38
CA LEU A 25 4.02 -4.50 -33.76
C LEU A 25 4.49 -5.33 -32.55
N SER A 26 5.74 -5.79 -32.55
CA SER A 26 6.38 -6.36 -31.37
C SER A 26 7.72 -5.67 -31.15
N PRO A 27 8.07 -5.31 -29.92
CA PRO A 27 9.42 -4.89 -29.59
C PRO A 27 10.39 -6.05 -29.90
N SER A 28 11.16 -5.98 -30.99
CA SER A 28 12.29 -6.89 -31.22
C SER A 28 13.43 -6.50 -30.31
N GLU A 29 14.18 -7.45 -29.73
CA GLU A 29 15.35 -7.29 -28.84
C GLU A 29 15.95 -5.88 -28.78
N SER A 30 15.26 -4.97 -28.08
CA SER A 30 15.60 -3.55 -28.03
C SER A 30 16.01 -3.18 -26.61
N LEU A 31 16.65 -2.01 -26.49
CA LEU A 31 16.92 -1.41 -25.19
C LEU A 31 15.62 -1.22 -24.37
N ASP A 32 14.48 -1.02 -25.03
CA ASP A 32 13.18 -0.92 -24.36
C ASP A 32 12.74 -2.25 -23.75
N VAL A 33 12.89 -3.38 -24.47
CA VAL A 33 12.59 -4.71 -23.91
C VAL A 33 13.47 -4.98 -22.69
N ARG A 34 14.75 -4.62 -22.75
CA ARG A 34 15.65 -4.78 -21.61
C ARG A 34 15.22 -3.92 -20.42
N ALA A 35 14.81 -2.68 -20.64
CA ALA A 35 14.31 -1.80 -19.60
C ALA A 35 13.00 -2.31 -18.98
N ASP A 36 12.10 -2.85 -19.80
CA ASP A 36 10.85 -3.46 -19.32
C ASP A 36 11.14 -4.68 -18.43
N ILE A 37 12.01 -5.61 -18.86
CA ILE A 37 12.41 -6.76 -18.05
C ILE A 37 13.07 -6.34 -16.73
N ASN A 38 13.96 -5.35 -16.76
CA ASN A 38 14.60 -4.85 -15.54
C ASN A 38 13.58 -4.24 -14.58
N THR A 39 12.58 -3.52 -15.11
CA THR A 39 11.48 -2.97 -14.32
C THR A 39 10.64 -4.10 -13.72
N LEU A 40 10.28 -5.12 -14.50
CA LEU A 40 9.55 -6.30 -14.01
C LEU A 40 10.29 -7.01 -12.87
N TYR A 41 11.61 -7.17 -12.95
CA TYR A 41 12.39 -7.72 -11.85
C TYR A 41 12.35 -6.84 -10.60
N ARG A 42 12.44 -5.52 -10.77
CA ARG A 42 12.42 -4.57 -9.66
C ARG A 42 11.06 -4.50 -8.96
N LEU A 43 9.96 -4.72 -9.66
CA LEU A 43 8.62 -4.78 -9.05
C LEU A 43 8.49 -5.90 -8.00
N TYR A 44 9.29 -6.97 -8.07
CA TYR A 44 9.32 -8.00 -7.01
C TYR A 44 9.91 -7.48 -5.69
N ASP A 45 10.62 -6.34 -5.68
CA ASP A 45 11.12 -5.75 -4.45
C ASP A 45 10.00 -5.29 -3.52
N LEU A 46 8.82 -4.97 -4.04
CA LEU A 46 7.62 -4.69 -3.24
C LEU A 46 7.20 -5.88 -2.36
N GLN A 47 7.46 -7.12 -2.81
CA GLN A 47 7.15 -8.30 -2.01
C GLN A 47 8.12 -8.49 -0.84
N LYS A 48 9.29 -7.85 -0.89
CA LYS A 48 10.33 -7.93 0.15
C LYS A 48 10.07 -6.95 1.29
N ILE A 49 9.21 -5.96 1.08
CA ILE A 49 8.88 -4.94 2.08
C ILE A 49 7.63 -5.40 2.82
N ILE A 50 7.80 -5.83 4.07
CA ILE A 50 6.69 -6.28 4.91
C ILE A 50 6.12 -5.06 5.65
N ARG A 51 4.84 -4.76 5.41
CA ARG A 51 4.13 -3.67 6.08
C ARG A 51 3.94 -4.00 7.55
N PHE A 52 3.93 -2.96 8.39
CA PHE A 52 3.80 -3.05 9.84
C PHE A 52 4.98 -3.73 10.58
N PHE A 53 5.99 -4.23 9.87
CA PHE A 53 7.10 -4.97 10.46
C PHE A 53 7.89 -4.08 11.43
N GLY A 54 8.00 -4.50 12.69
CA GLY A 54 8.69 -3.76 13.74
C GLY A 54 8.01 -2.45 14.18
N GLN A 55 6.81 -2.15 13.67
CA GLN A 55 6.06 -0.97 14.06
C GLN A 55 5.40 -1.15 15.43
N ARG A 56 5.14 -0.03 16.10
CA ARG A 56 4.42 -0.02 17.38
C ARG A 56 3.02 -0.63 17.19
N TYR A 57 2.62 -1.47 18.15
CA TYR A 57 1.41 -2.29 18.16
C TYR A 57 1.46 -3.54 17.28
N TRP A 58 2.52 -3.76 16.52
CA TRP A 58 2.72 -4.91 15.63
C TRP A 58 3.92 -5.77 16.02
N GLU A 59 4.51 -5.50 17.19
CA GLU A 59 5.72 -6.17 17.67
C GLU A 59 5.51 -7.68 17.84
N LYS A 60 4.29 -8.11 18.22
CA LYS A 60 3.97 -9.54 18.37
C LYS A 60 3.91 -10.23 17.01
N GLU A 61 3.20 -9.66 16.04
CA GLU A 61 3.06 -10.22 14.69
C GLU A 61 4.38 -10.20 13.91
N THR A 62 5.29 -9.29 14.25
CA THR A 62 6.66 -9.24 13.71
C THR A 62 7.47 -10.50 14.06
N LEU A 63 7.15 -11.15 15.18
CA LEU A 63 7.87 -12.34 15.67
C LEU A 63 7.32 -13.66 15.11
N ASP A 64 6.27 -13.62 14.29
CA ASP A 64 5.71 -14.84 13.67
C ASP A 64 6.77 -15.49 12.76
N LEU A 65 6.93 -16.82 12.87
CA LEU A 65 8.03 -17.59 12.25
C LEU A 65 7.85 -17.84 10.74
N GLY A 66 7.24 -16.91 10.03
CA GLY A 66 6.96 -16.98 8.60
C GLY A 66 5.53 -17.42 8.27
N PRO A 67 5.21 -17.54 6.96
CA PRO A 67 3.84 -17.69 6.53
C PRO A 67 3.26 -19.08 6.80
N ILE A 68 2.10 -19.11 7.44
CA ILE A 68 1.34 -20.35 7.69
C ILE A 68 0.18 -20.44 6.68
N PRO A 69 0.09 -21.51 5.86
CA PRO A 69 -1.02 -21.68 4.92
C PRO A 69 -2.39 -21.55 5.60
N GLY A 70 -3.29 -20.74 5.01
CA GLY A 70 -4.63 -20.50 5.53
C GLY A 70 -4.72 -19.45 6.66
N LYS A 71 -3.60 -18.88 7.10
CA LYS A 71 -3.56 -17.79 8.08
C LYS A 71 -3.21 -16.47 7.38
N LEU A 72 -3.86 -15.38 7.81
CA LEU A 72 -3.48 -14.03 7.37
C LEU A 72 -2.25 -13.59 8.15
N GLU A 73 -1.17 -13.30 7.42
CA GLU A 73 0.09 -12.80 7.98
C GLU A 73 0.26 -11.31 7.72
N LEU A 74 1.36 -10.73 8.21
CA LEU A 74 1.73 -9.36 7.80
C LEU A 74 1.83 -9.29 6.28
N GLU A 75 1.07 -8.36 5.69
CA GLU A 75 1.09 -8.16 4.25
C GLU A 75 2.41 -7.51 3.81
N ASN A 76 2.83 -7.78 2.58
CA ASN A 76 3.87 -6.99 1.93
C ASN A 76 3.24 -5.89 1.08
N VAL A 77 4.05 -4.92 0.65
CA VAL A 77 3.58 -3.76 -0.13
C VAL A 77 2.91 -4.20 -1.43
N ALA A 78 3.40 -5.24 -2.09
CA ALA A 78 2.77 -5.75 -3.32
C ALA A 78 1.35 -6.28 -3.07
N ALA A 79 1.13 -7.04 -1.99
CA ALA A 79 -0.17 -7.56 -1.61
C ALA A 79 -1.13 -6.44 -1.20
N HIS A 80 -0.64 -5.44 -0.47
CA HIS A 80 -1.38 -4.22 -0.16
C HIS A 80 -1.83 -3.49 -1.42
N SER A 81 -0.91 -3.15 -2.32
CA SER A 81 -1.21 -2.45 -3.57
C SER A 81 -2.19 -3.21 -4.45
N PHE A 82 -2.07 -4.53 -4.53
CA PHE A 82 -3.06 -5.37 -5.21
C PHE A 82 -4.45 -5.22 -4.57
N ASN A 83 -4.55 -5.30 -3.25
CA ASN A 83 -5.82 -5.19 -2.53
C ASN A 83 -6.45 -3.80 -2.68
N VAL A 84 -5.66 -2.73 -2.60
CA VAL A 84 -6.11 -1.34 -2.86
C VAL A 84 -6.63 -1.21 -4.29
N ALA A 85 -5.86 -1.66 -5.28
CA ALA A 85 -6.29 -1.65 -6.68
C ALA A 85 -7.55 -2.49 -6.91
N ARG A 86 -7.69 -3.61 -6.19
CA ARG A 86 -8.88 -4.49 -6.29
C ARG A 86 -10.13 -3.86 -5.68
N CYS A 87 -10.00 -2.96 -4.71
CA CYS A 87 -11.11 -2.18 -4.17
C CYS A 87 -11.69 -1.20 -5.21
N VAL A 88 -10.89 -0.69 -6.14
CA VAL A 88 -11.35 0.27 -7.16
C VAL A 88 -12.50 -0.28 -8.02
N PRO A 89 -12.41 -1.43 -8.72
CA PRO A 89 -13.53 -1.94 -9.51
C PRO A 89 -14.73 -2.40 -8.66
N LEU A 90 -14.56 -2.62 -7.35
CA LEU A 90 -15.66 -2.92 -6.43
C LEU A 90 -16.44 -1.66 -6.04
N LEU A 91 -15.74 -0.54 -5.77
CA LEU A 91 -16.32 0.63 -5.12
C LEU A 91 -16.54 1.82 -6.07
N ALA A 92 -15.73 1.97 -7.13
CA ALA A 92 -15.91 3.02 -8.14
C ALA A 92 -17.30 3.05 -8.79
N PRO A 93 -18.04 1.93 -8.98
CA PRO A 93 -19.40 1.99 -9.52
C PRO A 93 -20.41 2.82 -8.71
N TYR A 94 -20.15 3.07 -7.42
CA TYR A 94 -20.97 3.98 -6.61
C TYR A 94 -20.72 5.47 -6.89
N PHE A 95 -19.62 5.80 -7.60
CA PHE A 95 -19.13 7.16 -7.79
C PHE A 95 -18.92 7.41 -9.29
N PRO A 96 -19.99 7.75 -10.06
CA PRO A 96 -19.94 7.85 -11.52
C PRO A 96 -18.93 8.86 -12.10
N TRP A 97 -18.42 9.77 -11.27
CA TRP A 97 -17.41 10.77 -11.66
C TRP A 97 -15.97 10.26 -11.55
N ILE A 98 -15.74 9.09 -10.95
CA ILE A 98 -14.41 8.48 -10.84
C ILE A 98 -14.09 7.71 -12.13
N ASP A 99 -12.99 8.07 -12.79
CA ASP A 99 -12.40 7.26 -13.84
C ASP A 99 -11.79 6.00 -13.20
N ARG A 100 -12.51 4.88 -13.36
CA ARG A 100 -12.10 3.58 -12.83
C ARG A 100 -10.75 3.12 -13.37
N ALA A 101 -10.45 3.36 -14.65
CA ALA A 101 -9.19 2.90 -15.24
C ALA A 101 -8.02 3.68 -14.63
N ARG A 102 -8.16 5.02 -14.56
CA ARG A 102 -7.16 5.88 -13.93
C ARG A 102 -6.95 5.54 -12.46
N ALA A 103 -8.02 5.36 -11.68
CA ALA A 103 -7.91 4.99 -10.27
C ALA A 103 -7.22 3.63 -10.05
N ILE A 104 -7.39 2.65 -10.95
CA ILE A 104 -6.64 1.37 -10.88
C ILE A 104 -5.15 1.61 -11.13
N GLU A 105 -4.79 2.41 -12.14
CA GLU A 105 -3.39 2.76 -12.43
C GLU A 105 -2.73 3.43 -11.22
N LEU A 106 -3.37 4.45 -10.66
CA LEU A 106 -2.89 5.15 -9.47
C LEU A 106 -2.74 4.20 -8.28
N ALA A 107 -3.71 3.32 -8.04
CA ALA A 107 -3.65 2.35 -6.95
C ALA A 107 -2.52 1.33 -7.10
N LEU A 108 -2.17 0.92 -8.31
CA LEU A 108 -1.05 0.00 -8.53
C LEU A 108 0.30 0.66 -8.23
N VAL A 109 0.46 1.93 -8.57
CA VAL A 109 1.74 2.65 -8.46
C VAL A 109 1.95 3.37 -7.12
N HIS A 110 0.91 3.51 -6.28
CA HIS A 110 0.94 4.45 -5.15
C HIS A 110 2.05 4.24 -4.11
N ASP A 111 2.45 2.99 -3.88
CA ASP A 111 3.51 2.61 -2.93
C ASP A 111 4.78 2.09 -3.66
N GLU A 112 4.89 2.22 -5.00
CA GLU A 112 6.10 1.81 -5.72
C GLU A 112 7.42 2.50 -5.26
N PRO A 113 7.44 3.78 -4.86
CA PRO A 113 8.64 4.39 -4.30
C PRO A 113 9.19 3.70 -3.05
N GLU A 114 8.37 2.90 -2.35
CA GLU A 114 8.82 2.15 -1.18
C GLU A 114 9.91 1.13 -1.51
N ILE A 115 10.04 0.71 -2.77
CA ILE A 115 11.20 -0.06 -3.26
C ILE A 115 12.53 0.60 -2.86
N VAL A 116 12.55 1.94 -2.78
CA VAL A 116 13.73 2.72 -2.39
C VAL A 116 13.62 3.25 -0.95
N THR A 117 12.44 3.72 -0.54
CA THR A 117 12.28 4.40 0.76
C THR A 117 11.98 3.47 1.94
N GLY A 118 11.52 2.25 1.66
CA GLY A 118 10.85 1.36 2.61
C GLY A 118 9.45 1.85 3.01
N ASP A 119 8.67 0.98 3.65
CA ASP A 119 7.38 1.31 4.29
C ASP A 119 7.63 2.23 5.49
N LYS A 120 7.15 3.47 5.38
CA LYS A 120 7.37 4.49 6.42
C LYS A 120 6.34 4.30 7.53
N ASP A 121 6.80 4.06 8.75
CA ASP A 121 5.97 3.92 9.95
C ASP A 121 5.08 5.17 10.21
N PRO A 122 3.74 5.06 10.12
CA PRO A 122 2.82 6.15 10.42
C PRO A 122 2.52 6.28 11.93
N VAL A 123 2.88 5.29 12.74
CA VAL A 123 2.60 5.21 14.18
C VAL A 123 3.72 5.83 14.99
N GLY A 124 4.97 5.50 14.65
CA GLY A 124 6.15 5.96 15.38
C GLY A 124 6.28 5.37 16.79
N LYS A 125 7.38 5.72 17.45
CA LYS A 125 7.74 5.15 18.76
C LYS A 125 6.79 5.53 19.90
N ASP A 126 6.10 6.66 19.78
CA ASP A 126 5.16 7.15 20.78
C ASP A 126 3.79 6.43 20.72
N GLY A 127 3.52 5.68 19.64
CA GLY A 127 2.23 5.05 19.42
C GLY A 127 1.13 6.00 18.92
N GLN A 128 1.45 7.27 18.69
CA GLN A 128 0.44 8.32 18.44
C GLN A 128 0.61 9.01 17.09
N GLY A 129 1.70 8.73 16.37
CA GLY A 129 2.02 9.28 15.06
C GLY A 129 2.39 10.77 15.10
N SER A 130 2.59 11.35 16.28
CA SER A 130 2.68 12.81 16.46
C SER A 130 3.91 13.44 15.80
N ASP A 131 5.03 12.71 15.73
CA ASP A 131 6.24 13.10 15.00
C ASP A 131 6.47 12.25 13.73
N THR A 132 5.40 11.83 13.08
CA THR A 132 5.45 11.06 11.82
C THR A 132 4.71 11.77 10.70
N HIS A 133 4.85 11.26 9.48
CA HIS A 133 4.12 11.79 8.31
C HIS A 133 2.58 11.70 8.46
N ALA A 134 2.06 10.87 9.37
CA ALA A 134 0.63 10.71 9.60
C ALA A 134 -0.02 11.98 10.17
N PHE A 135 0.63 12.66 11.12
CA PHE A 135 0.05 13.84 11.80
C PHE A 135 1.00 15.04 11.91
N ASN A 136 2.21 14.96 11.35
CA ASN A 136 3.15 16.08 11.29
C ASN A 136 3.40 16.53 9.84
N THR A 137 3.03 17.78 9.52
CA THR A 137 3.15 18.35 8.17
C THR A 137 4.60 18.40 7.68
N ALA A 138 5.55 18.75 8.53
CA ALA A 138 6.96 18.82 8.13
C ALA A 138 7.51 17.42 7.81
N ARG A 139 7.14 16.41 8.60
CA ARG A 139 7.49 15.00 8.33
C ARG A 139 6.84 14.48 7.06
N ARG A 140 5.60 14.90 6.78
CA ARG A 140 4.91 14.56 5.53
C ARG A 140 5.62 15.14 4.31
N LEU A 141 5.91 16.44 4.32
CA LEU A 141 6.66 17.10 3.24
C LEU A 141 8.03 16.44 3.02
N HIS A 142 8.71 16.05 4.10
CA HIS A 142 9.97 15.31 4.00
C HIS A 142 9.79 13.95 3.32
N LYS A 143 8.76 13.18 3.72
CA LYS A 143 8.40 11.91 3.08
C LYS A 143 8.09 12.11 1.59
N ASP A 144 7.30 13.11 1.24
CA ASP A 144 6.93 13.40 -0.15
C ASP A 144 8.19 13.71 -0.99
N LEU A 145 9.17 14.43 -0.43
CA LEU A 145 10.46 14.67 -1.10
C LEU A 145 11.31 13.41 -1.27
N GLU A 146 11.32 12.51 -0.28
CA GLU A 146 12.00 11.20 -0.41
C GLU A 146 11.34 10.35 -1.50
N GLU A 147 10.01 10.31 -1.55
CA GLU A 147 9.25 9.56 -2.54
C GLU A 147 9.43 10.10 -3.95
N ARG A 148 9.49 11.44 -4.14
CA ARG A 148 9.83 12.05 -5.44
C ARG A 148 11.20 11.60 -5.94
N ARG A 149 12.22 11.59 -5.06
CA ARG A 149 13.58 11.13 -5.42
C ARG A 149 13.61 9.63 -5.72
N ALA A 150 12.89 8.83 -4.96
CA ALA A 150 12.76 7.40 -5.17
C ALA A 150 12.09 7.08 -6.51
N LEU A 151 11.02 7.81 -6.84
CA LEU A 151 10.36 7.72 -8.14
C LEU A 151 11.31 8.06 -9.28
N ASP A 152 12.08 9.15 -9.18
CA ASP A 152 13.04 9.51 -10.23
C ASP A 152 14.08 8.40 -10.45
N ALA A 153 14.54 7.77 -9.36
CA ALA A 153 15.44 6.62 -9.44
C ALA A 153 14.76 5.39 -10.07
N LEU A 154 13.47 5.16 -9.84
CA LEU A 154 12.69 4.09 -10.48
C LEU A 154 12.48 4.37 -11.98
N ALA A 155 11.92 5.54 -12.30
CA ALA A 155 11.62 5.97 -13.67
C ALA A 155 12.87 6.04 -14.55
N SER A 156 14.05 6.36 -13.99
CA SER A 156 15.32 6.36 -14.74
C SER A 156 15.70 5.00 -15.32
N GLY A 157 15.20 3.90 -14.75
CA GLY A 157 15.41 2.53 -15.22
C GLY A 157 14.37 2.05 -16.24
N MET A 158 13.25 2.76 -16.39
CA MET A 158 12.18 2.41 -17.31
C MET A 158 12.49 2.84 -18.75
N ARG A 159 11.80 2.25 -19.73
CA ARG A 159 11.86 2.71 -21.12
C ARG A 159 11.45 4.18 -21.25
N LEU A 160 12.07 4.92 -22.16
CA LEU A 160 11.93 6.39 -22.27
C LEU A 160 10.48 6.83 -22.40
N THR A 161 9.69 6.10 -23.18
CA THR A 161 8.29 6.39 -23.48
C THR A 161 7.33 6.15 -22.31
N LEU A 162 7.77 5.54 -21.20
CA LEU A 162 6.96 5.31 -20.00
C LEU A 162 7.21 6.35 -18.90
N ARG A 163 8.42 6.93 -18.87
CA ARG A 163 8.92 7.70 -17.72
C ARG A 163 8.02 8.86 -17.38
N GLU A 164 7.56 9.62 -18.37
CA GLU A 164 6.79 10.83 -18.13
C GLU A 164 5.39 10.52 -17.62
N SER A 165 4.66 9.59 -18.26
CA SER A 165 3.36 9.15 -17.76
C SER A 165 3.43 8.61 -16.34
N TYR A 166 4.52 7.89 -16.03
CA TYR A 166 4.76 7.33 -14.71
C TYR A 166 5.01 8.42 -13.66
N ARG A 167 5.79 9.46 -14.01
CA ARG A 167 5.99 10.65 -13.17
C ARG A 167 4.70 11.43 -12.94
N THR A 168 3.93 11.66 -13.99
CA THR A 168 2.65 12.39 -13.89
C THR A 168 1.67 11.68 -12.95
N MET A 169 1.56 10.35 -13.04
CA MET A 169 0.74 9.55 -12.11
C MET A 169 1.16 9.74 -10.66
N PHE A 170 2.46 9.71 -10.39
CA PHE A 170 2.95 9.84 -9.02
C PHE A 170 2.79 11.26 -8.48
N GLU A 171 2.99 12.27 -9.32
CA GLU A 171 2.74 13.66 -8.95
C GLU A 171 1.29 13.88 -8.54
N GLU A 172 0.35 13.32 -9.31
CA GLU A 172 -1.07 13.35 -9.01
C GLU A 172 -1.39 12.75 -7.63
N LEU A 173 -0.69 11.69 -7.24
CA LEU A 173 -0.85 11.03 -5.94
C LEU A 173 -0.22 11.81 -4.77
N ILE A 174 0.91 12.47 -4.98
CA ILE A 174 1.55 13.29 -3.94
C ILE A 174 0.73 14.55 -3.70
N GLU A 175 0.41 15.27 -4.77
CA GLU A 175 -0.33 16.53 -4.70
C GLU A 175 -1.82 16.31 -4.41
N VAL A 176 -2.29 15.05 -4.57
CA VAL A 176 -3.70 14.67 -4.39
C VAL A 176 -4.60 15.58 -5.24
N SER A 177 -4.23 15.74 -6.51
CA SER A 177 -4.77 16.80 -7.38
C SER A 177 -5.99 16.38 -8.20
N SER A 178 -6.47 15.14 -8.05
CA SER A 178 -7.63 14.58 -8.74
C SER A 178 -8.59 13.87 -7.78
N GLU A 179 -9.83 13.67 -8.24
CA GLU A 179 -10.83 12.86 -7.54
C GLU A 179 -10.37 11.40 -7.44
N GLU A 180 -9.69 10.88 -8.46
CA GLU A 180 -9.11 9.53 -8.47
C GLU A 180 -8.01 9.39 -7.41
N ALA A 181 -7.12 10.37 -7.26
CA ALA A 181 -6.09 10.36 -6.23
C ALA A 181 -6.67 10.47 -4.82
N LEU A 182 -7.67 11.33 -4.61
CA LEU A 182 -8.43 11.41 -3.36
C LEU A 182 -9.06 10.06 -3.02
N PHE A 183 -9.72 9.45 -4.00
CA PHE A 183 -10.36 8.14 -3.87
C PHE A 183 -9.36 7.03 -3.53
N VAL A 184 -8.25 6.91 -4.27
CA VAL A 184 -7.20 5.91 -4.02
C VAL A 184 -6.54 6.11 -2.66
N LYS A 185 -6.22 7.36 -2.27
CA LYS A 185 -5.64 7.66 -0.96
C LYS A 185 -6.63 7.42 0.20
N ALA A 186 -7.93 7.40 -0.06
CA ALA A 186 -8.94 6.95 0.89
C ALA A 186 -9.03 5.42 0.94
N LEU A 187 -8.99 4.74 -0.22
CA LEU A 187 -8.97 3.28 -0.30
C LEU A 187 -7.76 2.66 0.39
N ASP A 188 -6.58 3.26 0.27
CA ASP A 188 -5.37 2.85 0.99
C ASP A 188 -5.61 2.81 2.52
N LYS A 189 -6.26 3.84 3.07
CA LYS A 189 -6.59 3.90 4.50
C LYS A 189 -7.73 2.94 4.88
N LEU A 190 -8.71 2.75 4.00
CA LEU A 190 -9.79 1.79 4.21
C LEU A 190 -9.26 0.35 4.24
N GLN A 191 -8.40 0.00 3.29
CA GLN A 191 -7.75 -1.31 3.23
C GLN A 191 -6.91 -1.53 4.49
N ALA A 192 -6.13 -0.54 4.92
CA ALA A 192 -5.33 -0.67 6.15
C ALA A 192 -6.20 -0.93 7.38
N LEU A 193 -7.37 -0.27 7.49
CA LEU A 193 -8.35 -0.52 8.55
C LEU A 193 -8.92 -1.95 8.48
N VAL A 194 -9.24 -2.44 7.28
CA VAL A 194 -9.67 -3.84 7.06
C VAL A 194 -8.58 -4.81 7.51
N PHE A 195 -7.32 -4.55 7.13
CA PHE A 195 -6.19 -5.37 7.52
C PHE A 195 -5.98 -5.39 9.04
N VAL A 196 -6.00 -4.22 9.70
CA VAL A 196 -5.96 -4.11 11.18
C VAL A 196 -7.01 -4.99 11.82
N ARG A 197 -8.26 -4.91 11.34
CA ARG A 197 -9.35 -5.73 11.87
C ARG A 197 -9.04 -7.22 11.73
N LEU A 198 -8.81 -7.67 10.50
CA LEU A 198 -8.67 -9.10 10.19
C LEU A 198 -7.44 -9.70 10.87
N ARG A 199 -6.34 -8.94 10.98
CA ARG A 199 -5.10 -9.45 11.57
C ARG A 199 -5.11 -9.44 13.09
N LYS A 200 -5.77 -8.45 13.73
CA LYS A 200 -5.88 -8.37 15.19
C LYS A 200 -7.01 -9.23 15.75
N GLY A 201 -8.11 -9.41 15.01
CA GLY A 201 -9.26 -10.22 15.45
C GLY A 201 -9.74 -9.85 16.85
N GLY A 202 -9.86 -8.56 17.16
CA GLY A 202 -10.26 -8.04 18.48
C GLY A 202 -9.15 -7.92 19.53
N HIS A 203 -7.96 -8.49 19.30
CA HIS A 203 -6.80 -8.39 20.20
C HIS A 203 -6.01 -7.10 19.96
N ILE A 204 -6.64 -5.96 20.22
CA ILE A 204 -6.10 -4.61 19.97
C ILE A 204 -6.18 -3.74 21.23
N THR A 205 -5.21 -2.88 21.51
CA THR A 205 -5.26 -2.00 22.71
C THR A 205 -6.14 -0.77 22.46
N PRO A 206 -6.64 -0.10 23.53
CA PRO A 206 -7.34 1.18 23.38
C PRO A 206 -6.50 2.24 22.66
N ASP A 207 -5.20 2.33 22.95
CA ASP A 207 -4.29 3.26 22.27
C ASP A 207 -4.20 2.97 20.77
N HIS A 208 -4.11 1.68 20.37
CA HIS A 208 -4.03 1.32 18.95
C HIS A 208 -5.37 1.57 18.23
N VAL A 209 -6.52 1.34 18.87
CA VAL A 209 -7.83 1.72 18.31
C VAL A 209 -7.94 3.24 18.15
N ALA A 210 -7.50 4.02 19.15
CA ALA A 210 -7.51 5.47 19.08
C ALA A 210 -6.66 5.99 17.90
N PHE A 211 -5.43 5.46 17.73
CA PHE A 211 -4.61 5.74 16.56
C PHE A 211 -5.32 5.34 15.26
N THR A 212 -5.87 4.12 15.20
CA THR A 212 -6.56 3.58 14.02
C THR A 212 -7.72 4.46 13.58
N ILE A 213 -8.51 4.97 14.53
CA ILE A 213 -9.61 5.90 14.26
C ILE A 213 -9.08 7.22 13.69
N ARG A 214 -8.07 7.84 14.32
CA ARG A 214 -7.46 9.09 13.83
C ARG A 214 -6.87 8.92 12.43
N TYR A 215 -6.18 7.81 12.18
CA TYR A 215 -5.60 7.51 10.88
C TYR A 215 -6.67 7.24 9.80
N SER A 216 -7.75 6.56 10.17
CA SER A 216 -8.91 6.31 9.29
C SER A 216 -9.66 7.60 8.92
N ARG A 217 -9.76 8.57 9.85
CA ARG A 217 -10.35 9.89 9.59
C ARG A 217 -9.65 10.61 8.43
N ILE A 218 -8.34 10.43 8.24
CA ILE A 218 -7.62 10.99 7.09
C ILE A 218 -8.23 10.48 5.77
N GLY A 219 -8.52 9.17 5.68
CA GLY A 219 -9.16 8.58 4.50
C GLY A 219 -10.57 9.12 4.28
N VAL A 220 -11.38 9.21 5.35
CA VAL A 220 -12.73 9.78 5.30
C VAL A 220 -12.70 11.24 4.85
N HIS A 221 -11.77 12.05 5.34
CA HIS A 221 -11.65 13.46 4.92
C HIS A 221 -11.22 13.62 3.46
N ARG A 222 -10.39 12.70 2.94
CA ARG A 222 -10.00 12.70 1.52
C ARG A 222 -11.15 12.35 0.60
N PHE A 223 -11.96 11.35 0.97
CA PHE A 223 -13.10 10.93 0.14
C PHE A 223 -14.32 10.61 1.03
N PRO A 224 -15.08 11.64 1.45
CA PRO A 224 -16.24 11.50 2.35
C PRO A 224 -17.31 10.48 1.91
N PRO A 225 -17.58 10.25 0.61
CA PRO A 225 -18.55 9.25 0.19
C PRO A 225 -18.26 7.82 0.68
N LEU A 226 -17.02 7.52 1.08
CA LEU A 226 -16.65 6.22 1.67
C LEU A 226 -16.93 6.11 3.17
N GLN A 227 -17.44 7.14 3.86
CA GLN A 227 -17.54 7.14 5.34
C GLN A 227 -18.25 5.91 5.91
N GLU A 228 -19.32 5.42 5.27
CA GLU A 228 -20.09 4.30 5.80
C GLU A 228 -19.31 2.99 5.70
N HIS A 229 -18.43 2.86 4.70
CA HIS A 229 -17.52 1.72 4.60
C HIS A 229 -16.54 1.71 5.77
N PHE A 230 -15.91 2.85 6.08
CA PHE A 230 -15.02 2.99 7.24
C PHE A 230 -15.75 2.69 8.56
N LYS A 231 -16.95 3.26 8.74
CA LYS A 231 -17.75 3.05 9.95
C LYS A 231 -18.15 1.59 10.13
N LEU A 232 -18.46 0.87 9.04
CA LEU A 232 -18.81 -0.54 9.10
C LEU A 232 -17.60 -1.40 9.50
N VAL A 233 -16.43 -1.19 8.89
CA VAL A 233 -15.23 -1.95 9.27
C VAL A 233 -14.81 -1.66 10.72
N LEU A 234 -14.90 -0.39 11.16
CA LEU A 234 -14.63 -0.03 12.55
C LEU A 234 -15.63 -0.67 13.52
N ARG A 235 -16.92 -0.69 13.17
CA ARG A 235 -17.94 -1.37 13.97
C ARG A 235 -17.61 -2.85 14.11
N ASP A 236 -17.32 -3.52 13.01
CA ASP A 236 -16.96 -4.94 13.05
C ASP A 236 -15.72 -5.20 13.91
N LEU A 237 -14.70 -4.32 13.86
CA LEU A 237 -13.53 -4.40 14.73
C LEU A 237 -13.91 -4.25 16.21
N LEU A 238 -14.78 -3.31 16.55
CA LEU A 238 -15.25 -3.13 17.93
C LEU A 238 -16.14 -4.28 18.39
N GLU A 239 -16.88 -4.93 17.49
CA GLU A 239 -17.58 -6.18 17.77
C GLU A 239 -16.61 -7.34 18.00
N ASP A 240 -15.51 -7.43 17.24
CA ASP A 240 -14.43 -8.39 17.48
C ASP A 240 -13.79 -8.17 18.86
N VAL A 241 -13.62 -6.91 19.27
CA VAL A 241 -13.19 -6.56 20.64
C VAL A 241 -14.23 -7.04 21.65
N ALA A 242 -15.52 -6.70 21.48
CA ALA A 242 -16.57 -7.12 22.40
C ALA A 242 -16.66 -8.64 22.55
N ARG A 243 -16.45 -9.40 21.46
CA ARG A 243 -16.40 -10.87 21.49
C ARG A 243 -15.19 -11.42 22.24
N SER A 244 -14.02 -10.78 22.11
CA SER A 244 -12.79 -11.24 22.76
C SER A 244 -12.72 -10.87 24.26
N ARG A 245 -13.42 -9.81 24.69
CA ARG A 245 -13.46 -9.34 26.09
C ARG A 245 -14.85 -8.81 26.50
N PRO A 246 -15.87 -9.68 26.64
CA PRO A 246 -17.26 -9.25 26.82
C PRO A 246 -17.52 -8.42 28.09
N THR A 247 -16.74 -8.64 29.15
CA THR A 247 -16.90 -7.96 30.44
C THR A 247 -16.18 -6.61 30.53
N GLU A 248 -15.33 -6.28 29.56
CA GLU A 248 -14.43 -5.11 29.62
C GLU A 248 -14.69 -4.11 28.48
N VAL A 249 -15.65 -4.39 27.59
CA VAL A 249 -15.90 -3.56 26.39
C VAL A 249 -16.21 -2.11 26.75
N GLN A 250 -16.96 -1.87 27.83
CA GLN A 250 -17.29 -0.52 28.26
C GLN A 250 -16.03 0.26 28.67
N THR A 251 -15.23 -0.29 29.58
CA THR A 251 -13.96 0.31 30.03
C THR A 251 -13.00 0.49 28.86
N PHE A 252 -12.92 -0.48 27.95
CA PHE A 252 -12.13 -0.38 26.72
C PHE A 252 -12.53 0.83 25.87
N CYS A 253 -13.83 1.03 25.64
CA CYS A 253 -14.34 2.16 24.89
C CYS A 253 -14.05 3.48 25.60
N GLU A 254 -14.28 3.57 26.92
CA GLU A 254 -13.99 4.75 27.73
C GLU A 254 -12.51 5.14 27.64
N GLU A 255 -11.60 4.16 27.79
CA GLU A 255 -10.16 4.39 27.63
C GLU A 255 -9.82 4.86 26.21
N ALA A 256 -10.38 4.22 25.17
CA ALA A 256 -10.13 4.61 23.78
C ALA A 256 -10.61 6.06 23.51
N PHE A 257 -11.76 6.47 24.06
CA PHE A 257 -12.25 7.85 23.97
C PHE A 257 -11.28 8.84 24.65
N ILE A 258 -10.83 8.54 25.86
CA ILE A 258 -9.85 9.39 26.56
C ILE A 258 -8.57 9.57 25.73
N LYS A 259 -8.09 8.49 25.10
CA LYS A 259 -6.90 8.56 24.22
C LYS A 259 -7.14 9.37 22.96
N LEU A 260 -8.33 9.29 22.35
CA LEU A 260 -8.71 10.10 21.20
C LEU A 260 -8.74 11.58 21.56
N GLU A 261 -9.43 11.96 22.63
CA GLU A 261 -9.55 13.36 23.07
C GLU A 261 -8.20 13.95 23.42
N GLY A 262 -7.37 13.22 24.18
CA GLY A 262 -6.02 13.68 24.56
C GLY A 262 -5.04 13.79 23.40
N ALA A 263 -5.34 13.20 22.24
CA ALA A 263 -4.52 13.27 21.03
C ALA A 263 -5.02 14.33 20.04
N ASP A 264 -6.31 14.67 20.04
CA ASP A 264 -6.89 15.74 19.22
C ASP A 264 -6.63 17.14 19.83
N GLN A 265 -6.25 17.22 21.12
CA GLN A 265 -5.90 18.46 21.82
C GLN A 265 -4.41 18.89 21.67
N ARG A 266 -3.57 18.10 20.99
CA ARG A 266 -2.13 18.37 20.81
C ARG A 266 -1.82 18.75 19.37
#